data_AF-A0A3L7WA94-F1
#
_entry.id   AF-A0A3L7WA94-F1
#
_cell.length_a   1.000
_cell.length_b   1.000
_cell.length_c   1.000
_cell.angle_alpha   90.00
_cell.angle_beta   90.00
_cell.angle_gamma   90.00
#
_symmetry.space_group_name_H-M   'P 1'
#
loop_
_entity.id
_entity.type
_entity.pdbx_description
1 polymer ?
#
loop_
_entity_poly.entity_id
_entity_poly.type
_entity_poly.pdbx_seq_one_letter_code
_entity_poly.pdbx_strand_id
1 'polypeptide(L)'
;MARGTASRGAARECPSAAPASSPRTHHRTETRHPRGLGASISADAALEFSKHYRTLRDAGVRMRPESLVVLETLRNNGAKLALITNGSATDQRGKIERWNLAHHFEVIAIEGEFGVGKPDQRVYRHVLDTLGAHEVMIGDDLYADIGGAKQLGIEAIWVDVAGNGLPADAAVTPDRIIRSIAELLD
;
A
#
# COMPACT_ATOMS: atom_id res chain seq x y z
N MET A 1 -25.48 -15.22 69.58
CA MET A 1 -26.82 -14.59 69.57
C MET A 1 -26.65 -13.25 68.87
N ALA A 2 -27.32 -12.80 67.82
CA ALA A 2 -28.43 -13.24 66.96
C ALA A 2 -28.10 -12.70 65.54
N ARG A 3 -28.22 -13.50 64.47
CA ARG A 3 -29.36 -13.62 63.53
C ARG A 3 -29.88 -12.29 62.93
N GLY A 4 -29.86 -12.25 61.59
CA GLY A 4 -30.82 -11.55 60.73
C GLY A 4 -30.37 -10.17 60.24
N THR A 5 -30.61 -9.74 59.01
CA THR A 5 -31.33 -10.29 57.84
C THR A 5 -30.99 -9.37 56.67
N ALA A 6 -30.72 -9.93 55.50
CA ALA A 6 -30.53 -9.17 54.26
C ALA A 6 -31.87 -8.61 53.77
N SER A 7 -31.97 -7.30 53.58
CA SER A 7 -33.06 -6.66 52.83
C SER A 7 -32.57 -6.25 51.45
N ARG A 8 -33.07 -6.95 50.44
CA ARG A 8 -32.94 -6.62 49.02
C ARG A 8 -33.64 -5.27 48.74
N GLY A 9 -32.87 -4.26 48.34
CA GLY A 9 -33.38 -3.03 47.76
C GLY A 9 -33.52 -3.18 46.25
N ALA A 10 -34.76 -3.08 45.76
CA ALA A 10 -35.13 -3.21 44.36
C ALA A 10 -34.47 -2.15 43.47
N ALA A 11 -33.91 -2.61 42.35
CA ALA A 11 -33.54 -1.76 41.23
C ALA A 11 -34.81 -1.06 40.70
N ARG A 12 -34.78 0.27 40.64
CA ARG A 12 -35.78 1.06 39.92
C ARG A 12 -35.48 0.93 38.43
N GLU A 13 -36.41 0.32 37.70
CA GLU A 13 -36.41 0.27 36.24
C GLU A 13 -36.65 1.68 35.68
N CYS A 14 -35.73 2.15 34.84
CA CYS A 14 -35.93 3.31 33.98
C CYS A 14 -36.79 2.89 32.78
N PRO A 15 -37.76 3.71 32.34
CA PRO A 15 -38.63 3.37 31.22
C PRO A 15 -37.82 3.32 29.91
N SER A 16 -37.95 2.19 29.22
CA SER A 16 -37.47 1.98 27.86
C SER A 16 -38.14 2.97 26.91
N ALA A 17 -37.37 3.97 26.46
CA ALA A 17 -37.71 4.77 25.31
C ALA A 17 -37.27 4.01 24.05
N ALA A 18 -38.24 3.58 23.25
CA ALA A 18 -37.99 3.00 21.94
C ALA A 18 -37.32 4.03 21.02
N PRO A 19 -36.19 3.72 20.35
CA PRO A 19 -35.72 4.57 19.28
C PRO A 19 -36.59 4.34 18.04
N ALA A 20 -37.08 5.45 17.48
CA ALA A 20 -37.83 5.52 16.25
C ALA A 20 -37.13 4.73 15.13
N SER A 21 -37.90 3.87 14.45
CA SER A 21 -37.45 3.15 13.27
C SER A 21 -37.12 4.14 12.15
N SER A 22 -35.84 4.30 11.86
CA SER A 22 -35.36 4.94 10.62
C SER A 22 -35.97 4.20 9.42
N PRO A 23 -36.47 4.92 8.39
CA PRO A 23 -36.93 4.26 7.18
C PRO A 23 -35.73 3.55 6.55
N ARG A 24 -35.82 2.22 6.45
CA ARG A 24 -34.88 1.42 5.65
C ARG A 24 -35.03 1.86 4.20
N THR A 25 -34.25 2.84 3.78
CA THR A 25 -33.90 3.01 2.38
C THR A 25 -33.17 1.75 1.97
N HIS A 26 -33.90 0.84 1.34
CA HIS A 26 -33.28 -0.12 0.45
C HIS A 26 -32.56 0.71 -0.62
N HIS A 27 -31.28 1.01 -0.41
CA HIS A 27 -30.37 1.35 -1.49
C HIS A 27 -30.28 0.10 -2.36
N ARG A 28 -31.26 -0.04 -3.25
CA ARG A 28 -31.16 -0.87 -4.43
C ARG A 28 -29.99 -0.27 -5.20
N THR A 29 -28.83 -0.90 -5.14
CA THR A 29 -27.74 -0.68 -6.09
C THR A 29 -28.27 -1.14 -7.45
N GLU A 30 -29.02 -0.28 -8.12
CA GLU A 30 -29.18 -0.39 -9.56
C GLU A 30 -27.82 -0.09 -10.15
N THR A 31 -27.09 -1.15 -10.50
CA THR A 31 -25.97 -1.10 -11.41
C THR A 31 -26.52 -0.64 -12.77
N ARG A 32 -26.72 0.67 -12.92
CA ARG A 32 -26.91 1.28 -14.24
C ARG A 32 -25.60 1.05 -15.00
N HIS A 33 -25.57 -0.03 -15.77
CA HIS A 33 -24.60 -0.21 -16.83
C HIS A 33 -24.65 1.05 -17.69
N PRO A 34 -23.53 1.79 -17.83
CA PRO A 34 -23.48 2.85 -18.82
C PRO A 34 -23.78 2.21 -20.18
N ARG A 35 -24.95 2.55 -20.74
CA ARG A 35 -25.30 2.20 -22.13
C ARG A 35 -24.35 2.98 -23.03
N GLY A 36 -23.20 2.38 -23.35
CA GLY A 36 -22.20 3.03 -24.19
C GLY A 36 -20.84 2.36 -24.17
N LEU A 37 -20.79 1.05 -24.46
CA LEU A 37 -19.65 0.31 -25.02
C LEU A 37 -20.13 -1.15 -25.20
N GLY A 38 -21.04 -1.35 -26.16
CA GLY A 38 -21.76 -2.62 -26.39
C GLY A 38 -20.95 -3.71 -27.09
N ALA A 39 -19.63 -3.80 -26.85
CA ALA A 39 -18.81 -4.88 -27.39
C ALA A 39 -18.35 -5.79 -26.25
N SER A 40 -18.92 -6.99 -26.17
CA SER A 40 -18.35 -8.05 -25.33
C SER A 40 -17.08 -8.56 -26.00
N ILE A 41 -15.92 -8.35 -25.38
CA ILE A 41 -14.68 -9.03 -25.79
C ILE A 41 -14.76 -10.49 -25.35
N SER A 42 -14.31 -11.42 -26.19
CA SER A 42 -14.19 -12.82 -25.77
C SER A 42 -13.10 -12.96 -24.71
N ALA A 43 -13.19 -13.99 -23.87
CA ALA A 43 -12.16 -14.30 -22.90
C ALA A 43 -10.78 -14.49 -23.57
N ASP A 44 -10.76 -15.11 -24.75
CA ASP A 44 -9.53 -15.31 -25.54
C ASP A 44 -8.96 -13.98 -26.04
N ALA A 45 -9.80 -13.09 -26.57
CA ALA A 45 -9.35 -11.77 -27.02
C ALA A 45 -8.83 -10.93 -25.85
N ALA A 46 -9.50 -10.97 -24.70
CA ALA A 46 -9.05 -10.30 -23.48
C ALA A 46 -7.70 -10.86 -23.00
N LEU A 47 -7.53 -12.18 -23.05
CA LEU A 47 -6.28 -12.85 -22.67
C LEU A 47 -5.14 -12.50 -23.62
N GLU A 48 -5.36 -12.53 -24.94
CA GLU A 48 -4.37 -12.15 -25.94
C GLU A 48 -3.97 -10.68 -25.81
N PHE A 49 -4.94 -9.78 -25.63
CA PHE A 49 -4.65 -8.37 -25.35
C PHE A 49 -3.80 -8.22 -24.09
N SER A 50 -4.17 -8.90 -23.01
CA SER A 50 -3.45 -8.85 -21.74
C SER A 50 -2.00 -9.35 -21.86
N LYS A 51 -1.77 -10.43 -22.61
CA LYS A 51 -0.42 -10.93 -22.92
C LYS A 51 0.37 -9.92 -23.73
N HIS A 52 -0.21 -9.41 -24.82
CA HIS A 52 0.46 -8.46 -25.70
C HIS A 52 0.82 -7.16 -24.96
N TYR A 53 -0.12 -6.63 -24.17
CA TYR A 53 0.11 -5.48 -23.31
C TYR A 53 1.26 -5.71 -22.32
N ARG A 54 1.29 -6.86 -21.63
CA ARG A 54 2.40 -7.20 -20.73
C ARG A 54 3.73 -7.22 -21.46
N THR A 55 3.81 -7.86 -22.63
CA THR A 55 5.04 -7.91 -23.43
C THR A 55 5.53 -6.51 -23.81
N LEU A 56 4.64 -5.65 -24.33
CA LEU A 56 5.01 -4.28 -24.71
C LEU A 56 5.42 -3.44 -23.51
N ARG A 57 4.65 -3.51 -22.41
CA ARG A 57 4.97 -2.84 -21.15
C ARG A 57 6.35 -3.26 -20.67
N ASP A 58 6.61 -4.56 -20.58
CA ASP A 58 7.88 -5.09 -20.07
C ASP A 58 9.06 -4.74 -20.97
N ALA A 59 8.84 -4.66 -22.29
CA ALA A 59 9.83 -4.16 -23.24
C ALA A 59 10.09 -2.65 -23.10
N GLY A 60 9.16 -1.89 -22.53
CA GLY A 60 9.26 -0.45 -22.30
C GLY A 60 9.84 -0.07 -20.92
N VAL A 61 9.77 -0.94 -19.91
CA VAL A 61 10.29 -0.61 -18.58
C VAL A 61 11.81 -0.44 -18.62
N ARG A 62 12.29 0.66 -18.05
CA ARG A 62 13.72 0.96 -17.89
C ARG A 62 13.99 1.26 -16.41
N MET A 63 15.13 0.81 -15.92
CA MET A 63 15.67 1.28 -14.65
C MET A 63 16.19 2.70 -14.83
N ARG A 64 16.04 3.54 -13.80
CA ARG A 64 16.59 4.90 -13.85
C ARG A 64 18.12 4.84 -13.75
N PRO A 65 18.86 5.65 -14.51
CA PRO A 65 20.33 5.57 -14.53
C PRO A 65 20.99 5.70 -13.15
N GLU A 66 20.42 6.51 -12.27
CA GLU A 66 20.92 6.79 -10.93
C GLU A 66 20.66 5.66 -9.91
N SER A 67 19.77 4.70 -10.21
CA SER A 67 19.28 3.75 -9.21
C SER A 67 20.38 2.91 -8.58
N LEU A 68 21.30 2.35 -9.37
CA LEU A 68 22.37 1.50 -8.83
C LEU A 68 23.32 2.30 -7.95
N VAL A 69 23.71 3.49 -8.38
CA VAL A 69 24.60 4.37 -7.60
C VAL A 69 23.97 4.70 -6.26
N VAL A 70 22.68 5.08 -6.24
CA VAL A 70 21.97 5.37 -4.99
C VAL A 70 21.92 4.15 -4.07
N LEU A 71 21.54 2.97 -4.60
CA LEU A 71 21.46 1.74 -3.80
C LEU A 71 22.83 1.36 -3.22
N GLU A 72 23.90 1.46 -4.01
CA GLU A 72 25.26 1.16 -3.58
C GLU A 72 25.75 2.16 -2.53
N THR A 73 25.56 3.46 -2.76
CA THR A 73 25.96 4.51 -1.81
C THR A 73 25.24 4.35 -0.47
N LEU A 74 23.93 4.11 -0.47
CA LEU A 74 23.17 3.89 0.77
C LEU A 74 23.71 2.67 1.54
N ARG A 75 23.95 1.54 0.85
CA ARG A 75 24.52 0.34 1.49
C ARG A 75 25.93 0.57 2.02
N ASN A 76 26.78 1.25 1.26
CA ASN A 76 28.16 1.57 1.68
C ASN A 76 28.18 2.50 2.90
N ASN A 77 27.14 3.33 3.07
CA ASN A 77 26.94 4.16 4.25
C ASN A 77 26.28 3.42 5.42
N GLY A 78 26.08 2.10 5.31
CA GLY A 78 25.55 1.23 6.37
C GLY A 78 24.04 1.09 6.40
N ALA A 79 23.31 1.62 5.41
CA ALA A 79 21.86 1.42 5.33
C ALA A 79 21.53 -0.03 4.97
N LYS A 80 20.56 -0.60 5.69
CA LYS A 80 19.91 -1.85 5.29
C LYS A 80 18.72 -1.51 4.40
N LEU A 81 18.65 -2.14 3.24
CA LEU A 81 17.60 -1.85 2.26
C LEU A 81 16.59 -2.98 2.18
N ALA A 82 15.34 -2.63 1.97
CA ALA A 82 14.28 -3.56 1.60
C ALA A 82 13.55 -3.08 0.36
N LEU A 83 12.96 -4.02 -0.38
CA LEU A 83 12.12 -3.73 -1.53
C LEU A 83 10.70 -4.23 -1.25
N ILE A 84 9.73 -3.32 -1.20
CA ILE A 84 8.30 -3.65 -1.12
C ILE A 84 7.62 -3.26 -2.42
N THR A 85 7.04 -4.23 -3.12
CA THR A 85 6.49 -3.99 -4.46
C THR A 85 5.16 -4.72 -4.70
N ASN A 86 4.19 -3.99 -5.25
CA ASN A 86 2.89 -4.52 -5.65
C ASN A 86 2.98 -5.11 -7.07
N GLY A 87 2.14 -6.09 -7.37
CA GLY A 87 2.11 -6.82 -8.64
C GLY A 87 2.40 -8.32 -8.53
N SER A 88 2.35 -8.99 -9.67
CA SER A 88 2.52 -10.44 -9.74
C SER A 88 3.96 -10.86 -9.42
N ALA A 89 4.11 -12.06 -8.85
CA ALA A 89 5.42 -12.66 -8.57
C ALA A 89 6.30 -12.69 -9.82
N THR A 90 5.77 -13.19 -10.93
CA THR A 90 6.49 -13.34 -12.20
C THR A 90 6.98 -12.00 -12.76
N ASP A 91 6.12 -10.98 -12.80
CA ASP A 91 6.49 -9.69 -13.39
C ASP A 91 7.55 -8.98 -12.55
N GLN A 92 7.39 -9.00 -11.23
CA GLN A 92 8.29 -8.31 -10.32
C GLN A 92 9.63 -9.03 -10.16
N ARG A 93 9.65 -10.37 -10.08
CA ARG A 93 10.91 -11.16 -10.10
C ARG A 93 11.66 -10.97 -11.41
N GLY A 94 10.97 -11.01 -12.56
CA GLY A 94 11.61 -10.77 -13.85
C GLY A 94 12.28 -9.40 -13.96
N LYS A 95 11.71 -8.36 -13.35
CA LYS A 95 12.34 -7.03 -13.24
C LYS A 95 13.58 -7.04 -12.35
N ILE A 96 13.47 -7.64 -11.17
CA ILE A 96 14.58 -7.73 -10.20
C ILE A 96 15.77 -8.47 -10.82
N GLU A 97 15.53 -9.60 -11.46
CA GLU A 97 16.56 -10.42 -12.11
C GLU A 97 17.20 -9.70 -13.30
N ARG A 98 16.38 -9.06 -14.15
CA ARG A 98 16.85 -8.32 -15.33
C ARG A 98 17.90 -7.26 -15.00
N TRP A 99 17.74 -6.57 -13.87
CA TRP A 99 18.67 -5.53 -13.43
C TRP A 99 19.56 -5.96 -12.26
N ASN A 100 19.61 -7.27 -11.97
CA ASN A 100 20.40 -7.86 -10.90
C ASN A 100 20.20 -7.16 -9.53
N LEU A 101 18.97 -6.78 -9.20
CA LEU A 101 18.72 -5.92 -8.02
C LEU A 101 18.72 -6.68 -6.70
N ALA A 102 18.60 -8.01 -6.73
CA ALA A 102 18.31 -8.81 -5.55
C ALA A 102 19.34 -8.63 -4.42
N HIS A 103 20.62 -8.52 -4.78
CA HIS A 103 21.73 -8.45 -3.83
C HIS A 103 21.87 -7.12 -3.09
N HIS A 104 21.07 -6.10 -3.45
CA HIS A 104 21.06 -4.83 -2.72
C HIS A 104 20.14 -4.84 -1.50
N PHE A 105 19.21 -5.79 -1.41
CA PHE A 105 18.14 -5.78 -0.41
C PHE A 105 18.28 -6.96 0.57
N GLU A 106 18.10 -6.68 1.86
CA GLU A 106 18.03 -7.69 2.93
C GLU A 106 16.74 -8.52 2.81
N VAL A 107 15.66 -7.87 2.37
CA VAL A 107 14.36 -8.50 2.16
C VAL A 107 13.65 -7.89 0.96
N ILE A 108 13.01 -8.76 0.19
CA ILE A 108 12.21 -8.40 -0.98
C ILE A 108 10.81 -8.97 -0.77
N ALA A 109 9.85 -8.09 -0.51
CA ALA A 109 8.45 -8.42 -0.35
C ALA A 109 7.69 -8.08 -1.65
N ILE A 110 7.29 -9.12 -2.38
CA ILE A 110 6.48 -9.01 -3.59
C ILE A 110 5.06 -9.42 -3.25
N GLU A 111 4.07 -8.57 -3.55
CA GLU A 111 2.66 -8.83 -3.26
C GLU A 111 2.19 -10.20 -3.77
N GLY A 112 2.49 -10.54 -5.03
CA GLY A 112 2.09 -11.82 -5.62
C GLY A 112 2.71 -13.06 -4.96
N GLU A 113 3.74 -12.90 -4.13
CA GLU A 113 4.38 -13.98 -3.35
C GLU A 113 3.92 -13.97 -1.89
N PHE A 114 3.79 -12.77 -1.31
CA PHE A 114 3.41 -12.56 0.08
C PHE A 114 1.90 -12.71 0.30
N GLY A 115 1.09 -12.50 -0.74
CA GLY A 115 -0.37 -12.58 -0.75
C GLY A 115 -1.07 -11.26 -0.43
N VAL A 116 -0.36 -10.26 0.10
CA VAL A 116 -0.87 -8.89 0.29
C VAL A 116 0.20 -7.85 -0.05
N GLY A 117 -0.23 -6.72 -0.60
CA GLY A 117 0.64 -5.61 -0.99
C GLY A 117 0.38 -4.35 -0.17
N LYS A 118 1.12 -3.30 -0.49
CA LYS A 118 0.93 -1.94 0.04
C LYS A 118 -0.48 -1.44 -0.32
N PRO A 119 -1.19 -0.70 0.55
CA PRO A 119 -0.77 -0.18 1.86
C PRO A 119 -1.05 -1.12 3.06
N ASP A 120 -1.28 -2.43 2.86
CA ASP A 120 -1.59 -3.32 3.99
C ASP A 120 -0.42 -3.39 4.98
N GLN A 121 -0.66 -3.02 6.24
CA GLN A 121 0.37 -2.93 7.28
C GLN A 121 1.16 -4.24 7.49
N ARG A 122 0.60 -5.40 7.12
CA ARG A 122 1.28 -6.70 7.26
C ARG A 122 2.57 -6.77 6.44
N VAL A 123 2.60 -6.20 5.23
CA VAL A 123 3.80 -6.26 4.38
C VAL A 123 4.92 -5.38 4.94
N TYR A 124 4.57 -4.21 5.47
CA TYR A 124 5.52 -3.32 6.13
C TYR A 124 6.10 -3.97 7.38
N ARG A 125 5.25 -4.48 8.28
CA ARG A 125 5.69 -5.16 9.51
C ARG A 125 6.64 -6.32 9.22
N HIS A 126 6.32 -7.15 8.22
CA HIS A 126 7.19 -8.23 7.80
C HIS A 126 8.60 -7.76 7.41
N VAL A 127 8.69 -6.65 6.69
CA VAL A 127 9.97 -6.06 6.31
C VAL A 127 10.70 -5.43 7.51
N LEU A 128 9.98 -4.68 8.34
CA LEU A 128 10.53 -4.05 9.55
C LEU A 128 11.15 -5.07 10.50
N ASP A 129 10.47 -6.19 10.72
CA ASP A 129 10.96 -7.30 11.55
C ASP A 129 12.33 -7.84 11.07
N THR A 130 12.64 -7.68 9.77
CA THR A 130 13.92 -8.08 9.20
C THR A 130 14.99 -6.98 9.29
N LEU A 131 14.63 -5.72 9.08
CA LEU A 131 15.59 -4.61 9.00
C LEU A 131 16.09 -4.14 10.38
N GLY A 132 15.21 -4.07 11.39
CA GLY A 132 15.50 -3.47 12.69
C GLY A 132 14.75 -2.15 12.90
N ALA A 133 15.39 -1.15 13.55
CA ALA A 133 14.77 0.13 13.94
C ALA A 133 15.28 1.33 13.10
N HIS A 134 14.46 2.40 13.01
CA HIS A 134 14.66 3.65 12.27
C HIS A 134 14.56 3.50 10.75
N GLU A 135 13.36 3.71 10.23
CA GLU A 135 13.03 3.36 8.86
C GLU A 135 12.44 4.54 8.10
N VAL A 136 12.85 4.62 6.83
CA VAL A 136 12.35 5.60 5.87
C VAL A 136 11.72 4.82 4.72
N MET A 137 10.44 5.04 4.46
CA MET A 137 9.75 4.53 3.28
C MET A 137 9.95 5.52 2.12
N ILE A 138 10.45 5.04 1.00
CA ILE A 138 10.64 5.82 -0.22
C ILE A 138 9.77 5.21 -1.32
N GLY A 139 8.90 6.01 -1.94
CA GLY A 139 8.01 5.53 -2.99
C GLY A 139 7.29 6.66 -3.74
N ASP A 140 6.66 6.31 -4.86
CA ASP A 140 5.99 7.24 -5.76
C ASP A 140 4.46 7.26 -5.56
N ASP A 141 3.88 6.28 -4.86
CA ASP A 141 2.44 6.23 -4.60
C ASP A 141 2.09 6.86 -3.25
N LEU A 142 1.40 8.01 -3.27
CA LEU A 142 0.96 8.71 -2.06
C LEU A 142 0.10 7.84 -1.15
N TYR A 143 -0.79 7.00 -1.70
CA TYR A 143 -1.69 6.21 -0.88
C TYR A 143 -1.02 4.92 -0.41
N ALA A 144 -0.47 4.16 -1.35
CA ALA A 144 0.14 2.88 -1.07
C ALA A 144 1.41 3.06 -0.25
N ASP A 145 2.40 3.81 -0.75
CA ASP A 145 3.71 3.92 -0.10
C ASP A 145 3.67 4.82 1.13
N ILE A 146 3.27 6.08 0.92
CA ILE A 146 3.35 7.11 1.96
C ILE A 146 2.25 6.87 2.99
N GLY A 147 1.00 6.72 2.56
CA GLY A 147 -0.12 6.46 3.45
C GLY A 147 0.03 5.16 4.25
N GLY A 148 0.52 4.09 3.63
CA GLY A 148 0.82 2.82 4.31
C GLY A 148 1.90 2.97 5.39
N ALA A 149 3.00 3.66 5.06
CA ALA A 149 4.11 3.90 5.99
C ALA A 149 3.70 4.80 7.17
N LYS A 150 3.00 5.91 6.90
CA LYS A 150 2.59 6.88 7.94
C LYS A 150 1.65 6.27 8.97
N GLN A 151 0.83 5.28 8.60
CA GLN A 151 -0.01 4.55 9.56
C GLN A 151 0.78 3.77 10.62
N LEU A 152 2.06 3.47 10.34
CA LEU A 152 2.96 2.77 11.23
C LEU A 152 3.97 3.71 11.92
N GLY A 153 3.86 5.03 11.69
CA GLY A 153 4.79 6.02 12.23
C GLY A 153 6.16 6.04 11.54
N ILE A 154 6.28 5.41 10.37
CA ILE A 154 7.51 5.39 9.56
C ILE A 154 7.67 6.74 8.86
N GLU A 155 8.89 7.27 8.80
CA GLU A 155 9.20 8.45 8.00
C GLU A 155 9.00 8.13 6.51
N ALA A 156 8.36 9.02 5.76
CA ALA A 156 8.01 8.75 4.37
C ALA A 156 8.48 9.86 3.43
N ILE A 157 9.31 9.48 2.45
CA ILE A 157 9.78 10.34 1.37
C ILE A 157 9.02 10.01 0.10
N TRP A 158 8.29 11.00 -0.42
CA TRP A 158 7.54 10.85 -1.67
C TRP A 158 8.39 11.27 -2.87
N VAL A 159 8.42 10.40 -3.90
CA VAL A 159 9.08 10.67 -5.17
C VAL A 159 8.06 11.21 -6.18
N ASP A 160 7.96 12.53 -6.26
CA ASP A 160 7.13 13.23 -7.24
C ASP A 160 7.83 13.28 -8.60
N VAL A 161 7.79 12.14 -9.31
CA VAL A 161 8.38 12.01 -10.64
C VAL A 161 7.80 13.02 -11.64
N ALA A 162 6.51 13.35 -11.51
CA ALA A 162 5.84 14.28 -12.41
C ALA A 162 6.19 15.75 -12.11
N GLY A 163 6.66 16.05 -10.90
CA GLY A 163 7.01 17.39 -10.45
C GLY A 163 5.78 18.29 -10.24
N ASN A 164 4.60 17.70 -10.08
CA ASN A 164 3.33 18.41 -9.92
C ASN A 164 3.14 19.02 -8.52
N GLY A 165 3.98 18.65 -7.56
CA GLY A 165 3.81 18.96 -6.16
C GLY A 165 2.72 18.11 -5.50
N LEU A 166 2.63 18.24 -4.18
CA LEU A 166 1.61 17.55 -3.39
C LEU A 166 0.22 18.10 -3.78
N PRO A 167 -0.76 17.24 -4.13
CA PRO A 167 -2.12 17.69 -4.38
C PRO A 167 -2.70 18.44 -3.18
N ALA A 168 -3.47 19.50 -3.43
CA ALA A 168 -4.03 20.34 -2.38
C ALA A 168 -4.98 19.58 -1.43
N ASP A 169 -5.60 18.52 -1.93
CA ASP A 169 -6.52 17.63 -1.21
C ASP A 169 -5.88 16.29 -0.81
N ALA A 170 -4.55 16.20 -0.81
CA ALA A 170 -3.84 14.99 -0.41
C ALA A 170 -4.23 14.58 1.01
N ALA A 171 -4.70 13.34 1.15
CA ALA A 171 -5.11 12.77 2.44
C ALA A 171 -3.92 12.46 3.37
N VAL A 172 -2.70 12.50 2.85
CA VAL A 172 -1.47 12.18 3.57
C VAL A 172 -0.39 13.20 3.24
N THR A 173 0.45 13.51 4.22
CA THR A 173 1.58 14.43 4.06
C THR A 173 2.88 13.63 4.21
N PRO A 174 3.73 13.57 3.17
CA PRO A 174 5.07 13.00 3.28
C PRO A 174 5.98 13.90 4.13
N ASP A 175 7.01 13.33 4.73
CA ASP A 175 8.00 14.05 5.53
C ASP A 175 9.00 14.81 4.63
N ARG A 176 9.25 14.29 3.43
CA ARG A 176 10.03 14.95 2.38
C ARG A 176 9.46 14.63 1.00
N ILE A 177 9.58 15.58 0.06
CA ILE A 177 9.25 15.39 -1.35
C ILE A 177 10.53 15.58 -2.16
N ILE A 178 10.82 14.63 -3.04
CA ILE A 178 11.94 14.66 -3.98
C ILE A 178 11.42 14.36 -5.39
N ARG A 179 12.17 14.74 -6.43
CA ARG A 179 11.81 14.47 -7.84
C ARG A 179 12.60 13.32 -8.44
N SER A 180 13.76 13.03 -7.88
CA SER A 180 14.59 11.88 -8.21
C SER A 180 15.16 11.24 -6.95
N ILE A 181 15.32 9.93 -6.98
CA ILE A 181 16.01 9.19 -5.92
C ILE A 181 17.48 9.60 -5.76
N ALA A 182 18.08 10.29 -6.73
CA ALA A 182 19.42 10.88 -6.59
C ALA A 182 19.49 11.89 -5.43
N GLU A 183 18.40 12.61 -5.15
CA GLU A 183 18.32 13.61 -4.08
C GLU A 183 18.40 12.99 -2.67
N LEU A 184 18.35 11.66 -2.56
CA LEU A 184 18.60 10.96 -1.29
C LEU A 184 20.07 11.05 -0.85
N LEU A 185 20.97 11.45 -1.75
CA LEU A 185 22.40 11.58 -1.48
C LEU A 185 22.83 13.01 -1.13
N ASP A 186 21.88 13.96 -1.09
CA ASP A 186 22.09 15.37 -0.75
C ASP A 186 22.14 15.63 0.76
#